data_AF-G7IX66-F1
#
_entry.id   AF-G7IX66-F1
#
_cell.length_a   1.000
_cell.length_b   1.000
_cell.length_c   1.000
_cell.angle_alpha   90.00
_cell.angle_beta   90.00
_cell.angle_gamma   90.00
#
_symmetry.space_group_name_H-M   'P 1'
#
loop_
_entity.id
_entity.type
_entity.pdbx_description
1 polymer ?
#
loop_
_entity_poly.entity_id
_entity_poly.type
_entity_poly.pdbx_seq_one_letter_code
_entity_poly.pdbx_strand_id
1 'polypeptide(L)'
;MSSGDLFLSYTCLQHLQLIYISSLTAFSSNGLPTSLKSLDISDCKNLAFLPPEMWSNYTSLVDLYLENCCDGLTSFQLNGFPTLESLSIEGCSFLN
;
A
#
# COMPACT_ATOMS: atom_id res chain seq x y z
N MET A 1 18.66 -14.71 -8.39
CA MET A 1 17.78 -13.54 -8.54
C MET A 1 16.69 -13.72 -7.50
N SER A 2 16.72 -12.95 -6.41
CA SER A 2 15.75 -13.12 -5.33
C SER A 2 14.45 -12.39 -5.70
N SER A 3 13.34 -12.91 -5.20
CA SER A 3 11.98 -12.39 -5.43
C SER A 3 11.77 -10.94 -4.96
N GLY A 4 12.72 -10.36 -4.21
CA GLY A 4 12.66 -8.99 -3.69
C GLY A 4 13.03 -7.90 -4.71
N ASP A 5 13.75 -8.24 -5.79
CA ASP A 5 14.18 -7.26 -6.80
C ASP A 5 13.10 -6.96 -7.86
N LEU A 6 12.00 -7.73 -7.88
CA LEU A 6 10.99 -7.63 -8.92
C LEU A 6 10.27 -6.27 -8.92
N PHE A 7 10.06 -5.64 -7.76
CA PHE A 7 9.27 -4.41 -7.66
C PHE A 7 10.01 -3.14 -8.10
N LEU A 8 11.35 -3.10 -8.06
CA LEU A 8 12.13 -1.94 -8.52
C LEU A 8 12.28 -1.87 -10.05
N SER A 9 11.93 -2.93 -10.78
CA SER A 9 12.04 -2.95 -12.25
C SER A 9 10.88 -2.27 -12.99
N TYR A 10 9.79 -1.93 -12.27
CA TYR A 10 8.59 -1.34 -12.85
C TYR A 10 8.49 0.16 -12.58
N THR A 11 9.49 0.92 -13.03
CA THR A 11 9.49 2.39 -12.90
C THR A 11 8.33 3.08 -13.60
N CYS A 12 7.59 2.38 -14.47
CA CYS A 12 6.41 2.88 -15.16
C CYS A 12 5.08 2.40 -14.56
N LEU A 13 5.08 1.60 -13.48
CA LEU A 13 3.85 1.09 -12.90
C LEU A 13 3.09 2.21 -12.19
N GLN A 14 1.94 2.56 -12.74
CA GLN A 14 1.08 3.63 -12.21
C GLN A 14 -0.10 3.09 -11.40
N HIS A 15 -0.52 1.85 -11.65
CA HIS A 15 -1.68 1.24 -11.00
C HIS A 15 -1.29 -0.16 -10.54
N LEU A 16 -1.54 -0.46 -9.27
CA LEU A 16 -1.33 -1.78 -8.70
C LEU A 16 -2.60 -2.20 -7.95
N GLN A 17 -3.09 -3.38 -8.28
CA GLN A 17 -4.24 -3.98 -7.62
C GLN A 17 -3.84 -5.35 -7.05
N LEU A 18 -4.13 -5.57 -5.78
CA LEU A 18 -3.79 -6.78 -5.03
C LEU A 18 -5.05 -7.32 -4.35
N ILE A 19 -5.61 -8.41 -4.87
CA ILE A 19 -6.90 -8.94 -4.41
C ILE A 19 -6.74 -10.40 -3.99
N TYR A 20 -7.27 -10.76 -2.81
CA TYR A 20 -7.32 -12.14 -2.30
C TYR A 20 -5.95 -12.83 -2.18
N ILE A 21 -4.88 -12.08 -1.90
CA ILE A 21 -3.52 -12.63 -1.79
C ILE A 21 -3.21 -12.99 -0.34
N SER A 22 -3.67 -14.16 0.11
CA SER A 22 -3.48 -14.63 1.48
C SER A 22 -2.02 -14.89 1.86
N SER A 23 -1.13 -15.13 0.89
CA SER A 23 0.30 -15.29 1.14
C SER A 23 1.07 -13.98 1.25
N LEU A 24 0.44 -12.84 0.95
CA LEU A 24 1.08 -11.54 1.02
C LEU A 24 1.09 -11.06 2.47
N THR A 25 2.28 -11.01 3.06
CA THR A 25 2.42 -10.61 4.47
C THR A 25 3.03 -9.22 4.65
N ALA A 26 3.81 -8.74 3.68
CA ALA A 26 4.44 -7.44 3.69
C ALA A 26 4.87 -7.02 2.28
N PHE A 27 5.06 -5.72 2.09
CA PHE A 27 5.81 -5.21 0.96
C PHE A 27 7.31 -5.41 1.15
N SER A 28 8.07 -5.40 0.06
CA SER A 28 9.54 -5.47 0.14
C SER A 28 10.10 -4.31 0.97
N SER A 29 11.32 -4.46 1.51
CA SER A 29 12.00 -3.37 2.24
C SER A 29 12.22 -2.12 1.38
N ASN A 30 12.22 -2.29 0.06
CA ASN A 30 12.34 -1.21 -0.91
C ASN A 30 10.99 -0.54 -1.23
N GLY A 31 9.90 -1.01 -0.61
CA GLY A 31 8.55 -0.51 -0.81
C GLY A 31 7.94 -0.90 -2.16
N LEU A 32 6.94 -0.12 -2.57
CA LEU A 32 6.34 -0.14 -3.90
C LEU A 32 7.03 0.92 -4.80
N PRO A 33 6.90 0.82 -6.14
CA PRO A 33 7.39 1.87 -7.04
C PRO A 33 6.88 3.26 -6.66
N THR A 34 7.73 4.27 -6.68
CA THR A 34 7.33 5.66 -6.37
C THR A 34 6.55 6.34 -7.51
N SER A 35 6.49 5.71 -8.68
CA SER A 35 5.67 6.15 -9.82
C SER A 35 4.21 5.73 -9.74
N LEU A 36 3.84 4.94 -8.72
CA LEU A 36 2.47 4.52 -8.49
C LEU A 36 1.56 5.71 -8.20
N LYS A 37 0.44 5.75 -8.90
CA LYS A 37 -0.63 6.74 -8.74
C LYS A 37 -1.84 6.17 -8.03
N SER A 38 -2.13 4.89 -8.19
CA SER A 38 -3.28 4.24 -7.58
C SER A 38 -2.90 2.87 -7.02
N LEU A 39 -3.17 2.67 -5.74
CA LEU A 39 -2.97 1.42 -5.04
C LEU A 39 -4.31 0.92 -4.50
N ASP A 40 -4.70 -0.27 -4.94
CA ASP A 40 -5.90 -0.97 -4.52
C ASP A 40 -5.52 -2.31 -3.87
N ILE A 41 -5.92 -2.50 -2.62
CA ILE A 41 -5.67 -3.73 -1.88
C ILE A 41 -6.97 -4.19 -1.21
N SER A 42 -7.46 -5.36 -1.63
CA SER A 42 -8.66 -6.00 -1.10
C SER A 42 -8.39 -7.42 -0.62
N ASP A 43 -8.95 -7.77 0.55
CA ASP A 43 -8.98 -9.13 1.11
C ASP A 43 -7.60 -9.84 1.24
N CYS A 44 -6.53 -9.08 1.38
CA CYS A 44 -5.17 -9.52 1.71
C CYS A 44 -4.96 -9.53 3.23
N LYS A 45 -5.66 -10.43 3.93
CA LYS A 45 -5.81 -10.43 5.40
C LYS A 45 -4.52 -10.57 6.23
N ASN A 46 -3.47 -11.15 5.65
CA ASN A 46 -2.20 -11.33 6.35
C ASN A 46 -1.22 -10.16 6.10
N LEU A 47 -1.60 -9.18 5.28
CA LEU A 47 -0.74 -8.06 4.92
C LEU A 47 -0.61 -7.11 6.11
N ALA A 48 0.61 -6.97 6.62
CA ALA A 48 0.98 -5.79 7.38
C ALA A 48 1.15 -4.62 6.40
N PHE A 49 0.29 -3.61 6.50
CA PHE A 49 0.37 -2.43 5.63
C PHE A 49 1.70 -1.67 5.83
N LEU A 50 2.05 -0.83 4.85
CA LEU A 50 3.29 -0.07 4.82
C LEU A 50 3.51 0.72 6.12
N PRO A 51 4.73 0.71 6.69
CA PRO A 51 5.02 1.45 7.91
C PRO A 51 4.91 2.97 7.67
N PRO A 52 4.46 3.77 8.66
CA PRO A 52 4.21 5.20 8.50
C PRO A 52 5.41 6.01 7.98
N GLU A 53 6.63 5.59 8.34
CA GLU A 53 7.87 6.26 7.95
C GLU A 53 8.13 6.19 6.44
N MET A 54 7.48 5.26 5.73
CA MET A 54 7.63 5.09 4.28
C MET A 54 6.56 5.83 3.47
N TRP A 55 5.48 6.33 4.07
CA TRP A 55 4.35 6.92 3.34
C TRP A 55 4.78 8.13 2.50
N SER A 56 5.74 8.92 3.00
CA SER A 56 6.26 10.12 2.32
C SER A 56 7.04 9.83 1.03
N ASN A 57 7.47 8.58 0.82
CA ASN A 57 8.18 8.17 -0.40
C ASN A 57 7.24 8.03 -1.60
N TYR A 58 5.93 7.87 -1.37
CA TYR A 58 4.93 7.68 -2.43
C TYR A 58 4.44 9.04 -2.95
N THR A 59 5.37 9.79 -3.54
CA THR A 59 5.18 11.17 -4.02
C THR A 59 4.30 11.30 -5.26
N SER A 60 3.88 10.18 -5.86
CA SER A 60 2.98 10.17 -7.01
C SER A 60 1.61 9.57 -6.67
N LEU A 61 1.40 9.05 -5.46
CA LEU A 61 0.18 8.32 -5.10
C LEU A 61 -0.96 9.31 -4.89
N VAL A 62 -2.01 9.16 -5.69
CA VAL A 62 -3.20 10.01 -5.72
C VAL A 62 -4.39 9.27 -5.12
N ASP A 63 -4.51 7.98 -5.40
CA ASP A 63 -5.62 7.12 -4.97
C ASP A 63 -5.12 5.96 -4.11
N LEU A 64 -5.69 5.81 -2.91
CA LEU A 64 -5.46 4.66 -2.04
C LEU A 64 -6.79 4.02 -1.64
N TYR A 65 -6.94 2.74 -1.97
CA TYR A 65 -8.06 1.90 -1.55
C TYR A 65 -7.55 0.73 -0.71
N LEU A 66 -8.08 0.58 0.50
CA LEU A 66 -7.78 -0.52 1.41
C LEU A 66 -9.07 -1.14 1.91
N GLU A 67 -9.28 -2.43 1.65
CA GLU A 67 -10.46 -3.17 2.10
C GLU A 67 -10.06 -4.49 2.75
N ASN A 68 -10.42 -4.70 4.01
CA ASN A 68 -10.13 -5.95 4.75
C ASN A 68 -8.62 -6.36 4.74
N CYS A 69 -7.69 -5.40 4.69
CA CYS A 69 -6.23 -5.61 4.54
C CYS A 69 -5.36 -4.89 5.59
N CYS A 70 -5.96 -4.48 6.69
CA CYS A 70 -5.47 -3.40 7.56
C CYS A 70 -5.34 -3.88 9.00
N ASP A 71 -5.14 -5.20 9.18
CA ASP A 71 -4.91 -5.84 10.46
C ASP A 71 -3.52 -5.41 10.98
N GLY A 72 -3.52 -4.35 11.80
CA GLY A 72 -2.31 -3.71 12.33
C GLY A 72 -2.22 -2.22 12.05
N LEU A 73 -3.07 -1.67 11.18
CA LEU A 73 -3.19 -0.23 10.96
C LEU A 73 -4.10 0.37 12.04
N THR A 74 -3.51 0.77 13.16
CA THR A 74 -4.24 1.37 14.29
C THR A 74 -4.50 2.87 14.13
N SER A 75 -3.77 3.53 13.23
CA SER A 75 -3.93 4.94 12.90
C SER A 75 -3.53 5.19 11.45
N PHE A 76 -4.15 6.19 10.83
CA PHE A 76 -3.81 6.64 9.47
C PHE A 76 -3.56 8.14 9.47
N GLN A 77 -2.38 8.57 9.02
CA GLN A 77 -2.04 9.98 8.91
C GLN A 77 -2.34 10.47 7.50
N LEU A 78 -3.39 11.29 7.34
CA LEU A 78 -3.78 11.87 6.05
C LEU A 78 -2.65 12.66 5.39
N ASN A 79 -1.78 13.29 6.19
CA ASN A 79 -0.61 14.04 5.71
C ASN A 79 0.63 13.16 5.47
N GLY A 80 0.52 11.83 5.60
CA GLY A 80 1.62 10.90 5.35
C GLY A 80 1.97 10.77 3.86
N PHE A 81 0.97 10.93 2.99
CA PHE A 81 1.12 10.84 1.54
C PHE A 81 1.08 12.25 0.92
N PRO A 82 2.13 12.72 0.24
CA PRO A 82 2.23 14.12 -0.20
C PRO A 82 1.18 14.55 -1.25
N THR A 83 0.70 13.61 -2.06
CA THR A 83 -0.16 13.87 -3.23
C THR A 83 -1.51 13.17 -3.17
N LEU A 84 -1.86 12.57 -2.02
CA LEU A 84 -3.07 11.77 -1.91
C LEU A 84 -4.31 12.67 -2.00
N GLU A 85 -5.17 12.40 -2.96
CA GLU A 85 -6.41 13.13 -3.19
C GLU A 85 -7.63 12.29 -2.82
N SER A 86 -7.54 10.97 -3.00
CA SER A 86 -8.61 10.02 -2.75
C SER A 86 -8.15 8.93 -1.79
N LEU A 87 -8.94 8.72 -0.74
CA LEU A 87 -8.73 7.68 0.24
C LEU A 87 -10.06 6.98 0.53
N SER A 88 -10.09 5.67 0.39
CA SER A 88 -11.12 4.84 1.00
C SER A 88 -10.48 3.71 1.79
N ILE A 89 -10.98 3.53 3.01
CA ILE A 89 -10.56 2.50 3.93
C ILE A 89 -11.83 1.83 4.46
N GLU A 90 -12.00 0.55 4.14
CA GLU A 90 -13.20 -0.22 4.42
C GLU A 90 -12.85 -1.54 5.13
N GLY A 91 -13.74 -2.00 6.02
CA GLY A 91 -13.53 -3.26 6.76
C GLY A 91 -12.35 -3.25 7.74
N CYS A 92 -11.77 -2.09 8.04
CA CYS A 92 -10.63 -1.94 8.96
C CYS A 92 -11.09 -1.76 10.40
N SER A 93 -11.21 -2.87 11.12
CA SER A 93 -11.82 -2.91 12.45
C SER A 93 -10.97 -2.25 13.56
N PHE A 94 -9.67 -2.09 13.34
CA PHE A 94 -8.73 -1.54 14.32
C PHE A 94 -8.30 -0.10 14.03
N LEU A 95 -8.77 0.48 12.93
CA LEU A 95 -8.49 1.87 12.58
C LEU A 95 -9.48 2.76 13.33
N ASN A 96 -8.94 3.63 14.20
CA ASN A 96 -9.71 4.58 15.00
C ASN A 96 -9.62 6.01 14.44
#